data_AF-A0A836TP53-F1
#
_entry.id   AF-A0A836TP53-F1
#
_cell.length_a   1.000
_cell.length_b   1.000
_cell.length_c   1.000
_cell.angle_alpha   90.00
_cell.angle_beta   90.00
_cell.angle_gamma   90.00
#
_symmetry.space_group_name_H-M   'P 1'
#
loop_
_entity.id
_entity.type
_entity.pdbx_description
1 polymer ?
#
loop_
_entity_poly.entity_id
_entity_poly.type
_entity_poly.pdbx_seq_one_letter_code
_entity_poly.pdbx_strand_id
1 'polypeptide(L)'
;MQNRPTAAELLDAVKTFLNDSVKPELMDHTAFNMMVALKSLDIVQRELELGPEFADTERARLTDILGHDGKIGDLNAELNERLRAGTLCLDDPKVKAHLIETTKAKVQIDQPKYSGLRHAEEKTNT
;
A
#
# COMPACT_ATOMS: atom_id res chain seq x y z
N MET A 1 14.05 -11.11 -26.41
CA MET A 1 13.47 -10.36 -25.29
C MET A 1 12.20 -9.69 -25.81
N GLN A 2 11.01 -10.19 -25.45
CA GLN A 2 9.77 -9.51 -25.87
C GLN A 2 9.63 -8.23 -25.05
N ASN A 3 9.74 -7.09 -25.71
CA ASN A 3 9.57 -5.77 -25.12
C ASN A 3 8.06 -5.47 -25.03
N ARG A 4 7.37 -6.14 -24.11
CA ARG A 4 5.95 -5.89 -23.85
C ARG A 4 5.84 -4.91 -22.69
N PRO A 5 4.97 -3.88 -22.80
CA PRO A 5 4.78 -2.94 -21.72
C PRO A 5 4.25 -3.67 -20.48
N THR A 6 4.74 -3.24 -19.32
CA THR A 6 4.26 -3.64 -18.00
C THR A 6 2.84 -3.11 -17.77
N ALA A 7 2.13 -3.70 -16.81
CA ALA A 7 0.82 -3.18 -16.40
C ALA A 7 0.90 -1.71 -15.95
N ALA A 8 1.95 -1.32 -15.23
CA ALA A 8 2.17 0.05 -14.80
C ALA A 8 2.33 1.02 -15.99
N GLU A 9 3.12 0.65 -17.01
CA GLU A 9 3.29 1.46 -18.23
C GLU A 9 1.98 1.59 -19.03
N LEU A 10 1.18 0.52 -19.09
CA LEU A 10 -0.15 0.56 -19.72
C LEU A 10 -1.11 1.47 -18.96
N LEU A 11 -1.11 1.41 -17.62
CA LEU A 11 -1.91 2.31 -16.78
C LEU A 11 -1.51 3.77 -16.98
N ASP A 12 -0.21 4.05 -17.03
CA ASP A 12 0.30 5.41 -17.22
C ASP A 12 -0.12 6.01 -18.58
N ALA A 13 -0.04 5.22 -19.66
CA ALA A 13 -0.50 5.62 -20.98
C ALA A 13 -2.01 5.94 -20.99
N VAL A 14 -2.82 5.10 -20.34
CA VAL A 14 -4.27 5.32 -20.21
C VAL A 14 -4.57 6.59 -19.41
N LYS A 15 -3.89 6.80 -18.28
CA LYS A 15 -4.07 7.99 -17.44
C LYS A 15 -3.70 9.27 -18.18
N THR A 16 -2.63 9.25 -18.97
CA THR A 16 -2.19 10.37 -19.79
C THR A 16 -3.28 10.73 -20.81
N PHE A 17 -3.78 9.76 -21.56
CA PHE A 17 -4.90 9.98 -22.49
C PHE A 17 -6.15 10.53 -21.79
N LEU A 18 -6.53 9.96 -20.65
CA LEU A 18 -7.70 10.41 -19.89
C LEU A 18 -7.55 11.85 -19.38
N ASN A 19 -6.36 12.25 -18.91
CA ASN A 19 -6.10 13.61 -18.43
C ASN A 19 -6.04 14.63 -19.56
N ASP A 20 -5.33 14.30 -20.65
CA ASP A 20 -4.95 15.29 -21.65
C ASP A 20 -6.00 15.41 -22.76
N SER A 21 -6.67 14.30 -23.08
CA SER A 21 -7.61 14.24 -24.22
C SER A 21 -9.07 14.17 -23.79
N VAL A 22 -9.40 13.51 -22.68
CA VAL A 22 -10.81 13.27 -22.30
C VAL A 22 -11.31 14.26 -21.26
N LYS A 23 -10.58 14.43 -20.15
CA LYS A 23 -10.97 15.29 -19.03
C LYS A 23 -11.32 16.75 -19.42
N PRO A 24 -10.62 17.42 -20.36
CA PRO A 24 -10.95 18.80 -20.75
C PRO A 24 -12.33 18.95 -21.39
N GLU A 25 -12.86 17.88 -21.99
CA GLU A 25 -14.16 17.86 -22.67
C GLU A 25 -15.32 17.54 -21.70
N LEU A 26 -15.03 17.20 -20.44
CA LEU A 26 -16.03 16.82 -19.45
C LEU A 26 -16.49 18.02 -18.61
N MET A 27 -17.77 18.05 -18.27
CA MET A 27 -18.38 19.08 -17.40
C MET A 27 -19.04 18.45 -16.16
N ASP A 28 -19.24 19.28 -15.14
CA ASP A 28 -20.00 18.99 -13.92
C ASP A 28 -19.64 17.66 -13.23
N HIS A 29 -20.65 16.82 -12.96
CA HIS A 29 -20.49 15.54 -12.27
C HIS A 29 -19.58 14.55 -13.02
N THR A 30 -19.53 14.60 -14.35
CA THR A 30 -18.70 13.67 -15.12
C THR A 30 -17.22 14.01 -14.99
N ALA A 31 -16.88 15.30 -14.96
CA ALA A 31 -15.51 15.75 -14.65
C ALA A 31 -15.08 15.34 -13.23
N PHE A 32 -15.99 15.42 -12.25
CA PHE A 32 -15.74 14.93 -10.90
C PHE A 32 -15.48 13.42 -10.87
N ASN A 33 -16.35 12.62 -11.50
CA ASN A 33 -16.18 11.17 -11.56
C ASN A 33 -14.87 10.76 -12.27
N MET A 34 -14.46 11.50 -13.30
CA MET A 34 -13.17 11.31 -13.96
C MET A 34 -12.00 11.50 -12.97
N MET A 35 -12.04 12.53 -12.13
CA MET A 35 -11.02 12.73 -11.10
C MET A 35 -10.97 11.58 -10.09
N VAL A 36 -12.12 11.02 -9.71
CA VAL A 36 -12.19 9.85 -8.82
C VAL A 36 -11.57 8.63 -9.50
N ALA A 37 -11.93 8.36 -10.75
CA ALA A 37 -11.38 7.24 -11.51
C ALA A 37 -9.86 7.35 -11.66
N LEU A 38 -9.33 8.53 -12.02
CA LEU A 38 -7.90 8.78 -12.12
C LEU A 38 -7.16 8.55 -10.80
N LYS A 39 -7.74 8.98 -9.67
CA LYS A 39 -7.18 8.71 -8.33
C LYS A 39 -7.19 7.23 -7.98
N SER A 40 -8.21 6.48 -8.40
CA SER A 40 -8.23 5.03 -8.22
C SER A 40 -7.14 4.35 -9.07
N LEU A 41 -6.94 4.78 -10.31
CA LEU A 41 -5.84 4.28 -11.16
C LEU A 41 -4.47 4.61 -10.59
N ASP A 42 -4.30 5.80 -10.00
CA ASP A 42 -3.10 6.18 -9.26
C ASP A 42 -2.79 5.22 -8.10
N ILE A 43 -3.82 4.77 -7.35
CA ILE A 43 -3.66 3.80 -6.26
C ILE A 43 -3.24 2.44 -6.82
N VAL A 44 -3.92 1.95 -7.86
CA VAL A 44 -3.59 0.66 -8.49
C VAL A 44 -2.17 0.65 -9.04
N GLN A 45 -1.72 1.75 -9.65
CA GLN A 45 -0.36 1.86 -10.15
C GLN A 45 0.67 1.72 -9.02
N ARG A 46 0.47 2.43 -7.89
CA ARG A 46 1.37 2.31 -6.73
C ARG A 46 1.33 0.92 -6.10
N GLU A 47 0.18 0.27 -6.05
CA GLU A 47 0.06 -1.12 -5.58
C GLU A 47 0.92 -2.07 -6.45
N LEU A 48 0.88 -1.90 -7.78
CA LEU A 48 1.68 -2.70 -8.70
C LEU A 48 3.19 -2.46 -8.54
N GLU A 49 3.58 -1.21 -8.25
CA GLU A 49 4.99 -0.80 -8.13
C GLU A 49 5.60 -1.15 -6.75
N LEU A 50 4.83 -0.96 -5.66
CA LEU A 50 5.32 -1.06 -4.28
C LEU A 50 4.83 -2.31 -3.54
N GLY A 51 3.68 -2.86 -3.94
CA GLY A 51 3.03 -3.99 -3.27
C GLY A 51 3.92 -5.22 -3.08
N PRO A 52 4.69 -5.67 -4.09
CA PRO A 52 5.58 -6.82 -3.93
C PRO A 52 6.63 -6.64 -2.83
N GLU A 53 7.28 -5.47 -2.77
CA GLU A 53 8.28 -5.16 -1.74
C GLU A 53 7.65 -5.07 -0.35
N PHE A 54 6.49 -4.43 -0.23
CA PHE A 54 5.77 -4.34 1.03
C PHE A 54 5.28 -5.70 1.52
N ALA A 55 4.81 -6.56 0.62
CA ALA A 55 4.42 -7.93 0.95
C ALA A 55 5.62 -8.76 1.46
N ASP A 56 6.78 -8.65 0.80
CA ASP A 56 7.99 -9.37 1.22
C ASP A 56 8.49 -8.91 2.60
N THR A 57 8.52 -7.60 2.83
CA THR A 57 8.93 -7.06 4.14
C THR A 57 7.91 -7.34 5.25
N GLU A 58 6.60 -7.33 4.94
CA GLU A 58 5.54 -7.72 5.86
C GLU A 58 5.68 -9.19 6.27
N ARG A 59 5.85 -10.09 5.30
CA ARG A 59 6.08 -11.51 5.55
C ARG A 59 7.31 -11.71 6.43
N ALA A 60 8.41 -11.05 6.15
CA ALA A 60 9.62 -11.15 6.96
C ALA A 60 9.38 -10.76 8.44
N ARG A 61 8.65 -9.65 8.69
CA ARG A 61 8.30 -9.23 10.04
C ARG A 61 7.36 -10.22 10.73
N LEU A 62 6.35 -10.73 10.02
CA LEU A 62 5.43 -11.73 10.57
C LEU A 62 6.14 -13.03 10.93
N THR A 63 7.04 -13.50 10.06
CA THR A 63 7.86 -14.69 10.31
C THR A 63 8.74 -14.54 11.54
N ASP A 64 9.35 -13.37 11.74
CA ASP A 64 10.14 -13.08 12.95
C ASP A 64 9.29 -13.03 14.24
N ILE A 65 8.04 -12.55 14.16
CA ILE A 65 7.11 -12.49 15.31
C ILE A 65 6.55 -13.88 15.65
N LEU A 66 6.15 -14.65 14.64
CA LEU A 66 5.41 -15.90 14.83
C LEU A 66 6.33 -17.13 14.95
N GLY A 67 7.56 -17.02 14.46
CA GLY A 67 8.59 -18.07 14.52
C GLY A 67 8.52 -19.07 13.37
N HIS A 68 7.71 -18.83 12.35
CA HIS A 68 7.63 -19.66 11.14
C HIS A 68 7.17 -18.84 9.93
N ASP A 69 7.50 -19.32 8.73
CA ASP A 69 7.11 -18.71 7.47
C ASP A 69 5.72 -19.19 7.02
N GLY A 70 5.13 -18.48 6.06
CA GLY A 70 3.79 -18.79 5.55
C GLY A 70 3.25 -17.73 4.59
N LYS A 71 1.98 -17.91 4.20
CA LYS A 71 1.28 -16.88 3.43
C LYS A 71 0.92 -15.73 4.36
N ILE A 72 1.05 -14.50 3.88
CA ILE A 72 0.75 -13.27 4.66
C ILE A 72 -0.66 -13.32 5.27
N GLY A 73 -1.67 -13.79 4.53
CA GLY A 73 -3.03 -13.92 5.04
C GLY A 73 -3.15 -14.86 6.25
N ASP A 74 -2.45 -16.00 6.21
CA ASP A 74 -2.47 -17.00 7.28
C ASP A 74 -1.71 -16.47 8.51
N LEU A 75 -0.53 -15.88 8.29
CA LEU A 75 0.29 -15.26 9.33
C LEU A 75 -0.45 -14.09 10.01
N ASN A 76 -1.14 -13.24 9.25
CA ASN A 76 -1.94 -12.14 9.82
C ASN A 76 -3.15 -12.66 10.61
N ALA A 77 -3.81 -13.73 10.15
CA ALA A 77 -4.90 -14.36 10.90
C ALA A 77 -4.39 -14.87 12.26
N GLU A 78 -3.25 -15.56 12.27
CA GLU A 78 -2.63 -16.06 13.48
C GLU A 78 -2.16 -14.94 14.42
N LEU A 79 -1.52 -13.89 13.89
CA LEU A 79 -1.13 -12.71 14.68
C LEU A 79 -2.36 -12.14 15.42
N ASN A 80 -3.48 -11.99 14.70
CA ASN A 80 -4.72 -11.49 15.28
C ASN A 80 -5.29 -12.42 16.36
N GLU A 81 -5.22 -13.74 16.16
CA GLU A 81 -5.64 -14.72 17.15
C GLU A 81 -4.78 -14.65 18.42
N ARG A 82 -3.44 -14.63 18.27
CA ARG A 82 -2.51 -14.56 19.40
C ARG A 82 -2.63 -13.24 20.18
N LEU A 83 -2.92 -12.12 19.50
CA LEU A 83 -3.21 -10.83 20.14
C LEU A 83 -4.53 -10.87 20.91
N ARG A 84 -5.60 -11.42 20.32
CA ARG A 84 -6.91 -11.55 20.99
C ARG A 84 -6.84 -12.48 22.21
N ALA A 85 -6.06 -13.55 22.11
CA ALA A 85 -5.85 -14.50 23.20
C ALA A 85 -4.91 -13.97 24.30
N GLY A 86 -4.23 -12.84 24.08
CA GLY A 86 -3.24 -12.29 25.01
C GLY A 86 -1.94 -13.10 25.11
N THR A 87 -1.77 -14.12 24.27
CA THR A 87 -0.54 -14.91 24.17
C THR A 87 0.60 -14.15 23.49
N LEU A 88 0.26 -13.08 22.76
CA LEU A 88 1.18 -12.10 22.24
C LEU A 88 0.82 -10.73 22.81
N CYS A 89 1.79 -10.01 23.36
CA CYS A 89 1.56 -8.72 23.97
C CYS A 89 1.60 -7.60 22.93
N LEU A 90 0.60 -6.70 22.94
CA LEU A 90 0.61 -5.51 22.08
C LEU A 90 1.76 -4.55 22.44
N ASP A 91 2.28 -4.62 23.67
CA ASP A 91 3.44 -3.82 24.09
C ASP A 91 4.78 -4.37 23.63
N ASP A 92 4.80 -5.56 23.01
CA ASP A 92 6.01 -6.10 22.39
C ASP A 92 6.52 -5.13 21.29
N PRO A 93 7.78 -4.66 21.39
CA PRO A 93 8.36 -3.76 20.41
C PRO A 93 8.30 -4.27 18.97
N LYS A 94 8.44 -5.59 18.74
CA LYS A 94 8.37 -6.19 17.41
C LYS A 94 6.96 -6.09 16.82
N VAL A 95 5.94 -6.33 17.65
CA VAL A 95 4.53 -6.21 17.25
C VAL A 95 4.17 -4.77 16.93
N LYS A 96 4.57 -3.82 17.79
CA LYS A 96 4.35 -2.39 17.54
C LYS A 96 5.01 -1.95 16.23
N ALA A 97 6.28 -2.31 16.03
CA ALA A 97 7.01 -2.00 14.81
C ALA A 97 6.30 -2.57 13.59
N HIS A 98 5.88 -3.85 13.62
CA HIS A 98 5.14 -4.46 12.52
C HIS A 98 3.86 -3.69 12.18
N LEU A 99 3.01 -3.38 13.17
CA LEU A 99 1.75 -2.66 12.92
C LEU A 99 1.97 -1.26 12.34
N ILE A 100 3.00 -0.54 12.82
CA ILE A 100 3.36 0.78 12.32
C ILE A 100 3.85 0.68 10.87
N GLU A 101 4.80 -0.20 10.58
CA GLU A 101 5.40 -0.31 9.24
C GLU A 101 4.39 -0.81 8.20
N THR A 102 3.55 -1.79 8.56
CA THR A 102 2.46 -2.24 7.67
C THR A 102 1.44 -1.13 7.41
N THR A 103 1.15 -0.28 8.41
CA THR A 103 0.27 0.89 8.23
C THR A 103 0.92 1.94 7.32
N LYS A 104 2.20 2.25 7.51
CA LYS A 104 2.95 3.19 6.66
C LYS A 104 2.94 2.74 5.21
N ALA A 105 3.26 1.48 4.96
CA ALA A 105 3.23 0.86 3.62
C ALA A 105 1.86 1.06 2.94
N LYS A 106 0.77 0.75 3.65
CA LYS A 106 -0.59 0.95 3.12
C LYS A 106 -0.89 2.42 2.82
N VAL A 107 -0.54 3.33 3.72
CA VAL A 107 -0.77 4.77 3.53
C VAL A 107 0.05 5.32 2.36
N GLN A 108 1.25 4.80 2.12
CA GLN A 108 2.09 5.20 0.99
C GLN A 108 1.43 4.85 -0.37
N ILE A 109 0.70 3.73 -0.44
CA ILE A 109 -0.08 3.35 -1.63
C ILE A 109 -1.37 4.19 -1.73
N ASP A 110 -2.14 4.28 -0.66
CA ASP A 110 -3.47 4.90 -0.70
C ASP A 110 -3.41 6.42 -0.79
N GLN A 111 -2.54 7.05 0.02
CA GLN A 111 -2.48 8.49 0.27
C GLN A 111 -1.03 8.96 0.50
N PRO A 112 -0.14 8.91 -0.51
CA PRO A 112 1.29 9.20 -0.34
C PRO A 112 1.59 10.63 0.16
N LYS A 113 0.65 11.57 0.01
CA LYS A 113 0.81 12.97 0.46
C LYS A 113 0.25 13.23 1.86
N TYR A 114 -0.26 12.20 2.54
CA TYR A 114 -0.85 12.31 3.87
C TYR A 114 0.17 12.88 4.87
N SER A 115 -0.21 13.95 5.56
CA SER A 115 0.69 14.68 6.47
C SER A 115 1.17 13.83 7.64
N GLY A 116 0.37 12.87 8.10
CA GLY A 116 0.75 11.93 9.16
C GLY A 116 1.86 10.95 8.75
N LEU A 117 1.96 10.61 7.46
CA LEU A 117 3.06 9.77 6.95
C LEU A 117 4.39 10.53 7.03
N ARG A 118 4.42 11.78 6.55
CA ARG A 118 5.60 12.66 6.63
C ARG A 118 6.11 12.83 8.06
N HIS A 119 5.21 13.05 9.02
CA HIS A 119 5.58 13.18 10.43
C HIS A 119 6.14 11.86 11.02
N ALA A 120 5.68 10.70 10.54
CA ALA A 120 6.17 9.41 10.99
C ALA A 120 7.58 9.09 10.45
N GLU A 121 7.88 9.52 9.22
CA GLU A 121 9.22 9.41 8.62
C GLU A 121 10.24 10.30 9.35
N GLU A 122 9.87 11.55 9.67
CA GLU A 122 10.74 12.51 10.40
C GLU A 122 11.15 12.00 11.79
N LYS A 123 10.24 11.34 12.52
CA LYS A 123 10.53 10.75 13.84
C LYS A 123 11.39 9.49 13.79
N THR A 124 11.48 8.81 12.65
CA THR A 124 12.29 7.60 12.50
C THR A 124 13.77 7.95 12.25
N ASN A 125 14.07 9.18 11.83
CA ASN A 125 15.41 9.70 11.55
C ASN A 125 16.03 10.53 12.69
N THR A 126 15.41 10.55 13.88
CA THR A 126 15.88 11.27 15.08
C THR A 126 16.08 10.29 16.23
#